data_AF-H5TVM2-F1
#
_entry.id   AF-H5TVM2-F1
#
_cell.length_a   1.000
_cell.length_b   1.000
_cell.length_c   1.000
_cell.angle_alpha   90.00
_cell.angle_beta   90.00
_cell.angle_gamma   90.00
#
_symmetry.space_group_name_H-M   'P 1'
#
loop_
_entity.id
_entity.type
_entity.pdbx_description
1 polymer ?
#
loop_
_entity_poly.entity_id
_entity_poly.type
_entity_poly.pdbx_seq_one_letter_code
_entity_poly.pdbx_strand_id
1 'polypeptide(L)'
;MVDTTANVDPASMAMLGFADFVSETVDFADSATKGIKLANKLHNFGRSIGVNQRAQRHTSDQQHVLHGLLLIATWGAFEASFDDYCIGVLRADPAVSDAESEYARLIRKTRREKAPIKFEKVLRPLQRDGEIPEGLLTALKSANQTRNIWAHNRGVADAEFVERASHLGHTVGERVIMDSRLYTRYAFAIGTYAVFLISRQLQAATGAERALPTSVMDKNPFRADYISVFGDNPVSSPISAAMPLRQEN
;
A
#
# COMPACT_ATOMS: atom_id res chain seq x y z
N MET A 1 -8.76 -28.84 -6.24
CA MET A 1 -8.49 -27.41 -5.94
C MET A 1 -8.93 -26.65 -7.17
N VAL A 2 -10.02 -25.87 -7.09
CA VAL A 2 -10.42 -24.99 -8.20
C VAL A 2 -9.43 -23.85 -8.20
N ASP A 3 -8.79 -23.61 -9.34
CA ASP A 3 -7.86 -22.49 -9.49
C ASP A 3 -8.66 -21.18 -9.48
N THR A 4 -8.81 -20.59 -8.29
CA THR A 4 -9.52 -19.32 -8.09
C THR A 4 -8.78 -18.12 -8.69
N THR A 5 -7.56 -18.31 -9.22
CA THR A 5 -6.79 -17.21 -9.81
C THR A 5 -7.12 -16.96 -11.29
N ALA A 6 -7.81 -17.90 -11.96
CA ALA A 6 -7.98 -17.88 -13.40
C ALA A 6 -8.81 -16.69 -13.97
N ASN A 7 -9.43 -15.86 -13.15
CA ASN A 7 -10.28 -14.74 -13.59
C ASN A 7 -10.08 -13.42 -12.81
N VAL A 8 -8.97 -13.25 -12.08
CA VAL A 8 -8.71 -11.96 -11.43
C VAL A 8 -8.12 -10.99 -12.45
N ASP A 9 -8.68 -9.79 -12.57
CA ASP A 9 -8.17 -8.78 -13.51
C ASP A 9 -6.73 -8.35 -13.13
N PRO A 10 -5.86 -8.05 -14.11
CA PRO A 10 -4.46 -7.72 -13.83
C PRO A 10 -4.26 -6.56 -12.85
N ALA A 11 -5.16 -5.58 -12.85
CA ALA A 11 -5.07 -4.44 -11.94
C ALA A 11 -5.28 -4.89 -10.48
N SER A 12 -6.31 -5.70 -10.24
CA SER A 12 -6.58 -6.28 -8.92
C SER A 12 -5.44 -7.21 -8.46
N MET A 13 -4.83 -7.98 -9.37
CA MET A 13 -3.68 -8.84 -9.05
C MET A 13 -2.47 -8.05 -8.56
N ALA A 14 -2.15 -6.91 -9.17
CA ALA A 14 -1.05 -6.05 -8.74
C ALA A 14 -1.23 -5.57 -7.28
N MET A 15 -2.44 -5.15 -6.92
CA MET A 15 -2.76 -4.67 -5.58
C MET A 15 -2.87 -5.79 -4.54
N LEU A 16 -3.34 -6.98 -4.93
CA LEU A 16 -3.38 -8.15 -4.06
C LEU A 16 -1.96 -8.60 -3.70
N GLY A 17 -1.06 -8.70 -4.68
CA GLY A 17 0.35 -9.02 -4.42
C GLY A 17 1.02 -8.00 -3.49
N PHE A 18 0.67 -6.71 -3.62
CA PHE A 18 1.13 -5.69 -2.70
C PHE A 18 0.55 -5.84 -1.27
N ALA A 19 -0.74 -6.17 -1.14
CA ALA A 19 -1.37 -6.38 0.17
C ALA A 19 -0.72 -7.57 0.92
N ASP A 20 -0.40 -8.65 0.21
CA ASP A 20 0.34 -9.79 0.75
C ASP A 20 1.74 -9.37 1.22
N PHE A 21 2.46 -8.60 0.39
CA PHE A 21 3.75 -8.02 0.77
C PHE A 21 3.66 -7.16 2.05
N VAL A 22 2.63 -6.31 2.19
CA VAL A 22 2.41 -5.52 3.41
C VAL A 22 2.24 -6.43 4.63
N SER A 23 1.45 -7.51 4.51
CA SER A 23 1.26 -8.48 5.58
C SER A 23 2.60 -9.11 5.99
N GLU A 24 3.41 -9.54 5.02
CA GLU A 24 4.73 -10.13 5.29
C GLU A 24 5.69 -9.16 5.98
N THR A 25 5.71 -7.89 5.55
CA THR A 25 6.61 -6.89 6.12
C THR A 25 6.23 -6.45 7.53
N VAL A 26 4.92 -6.37 7.84
CA VAL A 26 4.42 -6.16 9.21
C VAL A 26 4.80 -7.35 10.11
N ASP A 27 4.58 -8.57 9.64
CA ASP A 27 4.96 -9.78 10.36
C ASP A 27 6.46 -9.87 10.61
N PHE A 28 7.27 -9.40 9.65
CA PHE A 28 8.72 -9.30 9.78
C PHE A 28 9.12 -8.29 10.85
N ALA A 29 8.55 -7.07 10.84
CA ALA A 29 8.86 -6.03 11.83
C ALA A 29 8.46 -6.44 13.27
N ASP A 30 7.30 -7.08 13.44
CA ASP A 30 6.88 -7.63 14.74
C ASP A 30 7.83 -8.75 15.20
N SER A 31 8.23 -9.63 14.28
CA SER A 31 9.19 -10.71 14.58
C SER A 31 10.58 -10.17 14.94
N ALA A 32 11.00 -9.06 14.32
CA ALA A 32 12.27 -8.40 14.58
C ALA A 32 12.35 -7.83 16.00
N THR A 33 11.24 -7.26 16.47
CA THR A 33 11.11 -6.69 17.82
C THR A 33 11.17 -7.78 18.89
N LYS A 34 10.66 -8.98 18.61
CA LYS A 34 10.59 -10.10 19.58
C LYS A 34 11.89 -10.90 19.73
N GLY A 35 12.93 -10.62 18.93
CA GLY A 35 14.30 -11.17 19.06
C GLY A 35 14.50 -12.67 18.79
N ILE A 36 13.51 -13.52 19.07
CA ILE A 36 13.63 -14.98 19.05
C ILE A 36 13.24 -15.60 17.69
N LYS A 37 12.34 -14.95 16.94
CA LYS A 37 11.89 -15.43 15.59
C LYS A 37 12.64 -14.80 14.43
N LEU A 38 13.39 -13.73 14.68
CA LEU A 38 14.08 -12.98 13.63
C LEU A 38 15.18 -13.81 12.97
N ALA A 39 15.97 -14.58 13.72
CA ALA A 39 17.06 -15.37 13.14
C ALA A 39 16.58 -16.37 12.07
N ASN A 40 15.43 -17.04 12.30
CA ASN A 40 14.88 -18.02 11.35
C ASN A 40 14.18 -17.36 10.15
N LYS A 41 13.38 -16.30 10.38
CA LYS A 41 12.69 -15.59 9.29
C LYS A 41 13.66 -14.77 8.43
N LEU A 42 14.64 -14.11 9.04
CA LEU A 42 15.66 -13.32 8.36
C LEU A 42 16.67 -14.21 7.63
N HIS A 43 16.87 -15.46 8.07
CA HIS A 43 17.55 -16.48 7.27
C HIS A 43 16.76 -16.83 5.99
N ASN A 44 15.44 -17.04 6.09
CA ASN A 44 14.61 -17.37 4.93
C ASN A 44 14.45 -16.18 3.96
N PHE A 45 14.22 -14.98 4.49
CA PHE A 45 14.16 -13.74 3.71
C PHE A 45 15.53 -13.37 3.13
N GLY A 46 16.60 -13.47 3.94
CA GLY A 46 17.97 -13.30 3.46
C GLY A 46 18.29 -14.24 2.30
N ARG A 47 17.80 -15.48 2.34
CA ARG A 47 17.90 -16.43 1.22
C ARG A 47 17.17 -15.97 -0.04
N SER A 48 15.98 -15.38 0.09
CA SER A 48 15.23 -14.88 -1.08
C SER A 48 15.86 -13.65 -1.72
N ILE A 49 16.66 -12.88 -0.97
CA ILE A 49 17.39 -11.70 -1.48
C ILE A 49 18.92 -11.91 -1.63
N GLY A 50 19.44 -13.12 -1.44
CA GLY A 50 20.85 -13.46 -1.65
C GLY A 50 21.84 -13.06 -0.53
N VAL A 51 21.37 -12.78 0.69
CA VAL A 51 22.19 -12.36 1.84
C VAL A 51 22.46 -13.52 2.79
N ASN A 52 23.74 -13.87 3.00
CA ASN A 52 24.20 -15.03 3.81
C ASN A 52 24.85 -14.69 5.16
N GLN A 53 24.61 -13.52 5.75
CA GLN A 53 25.20 -13.17 7.06
C GLN A 53 24.38 -13.71 8.26
N ARG A 54 25.08 -14.11 9.33
CA ARG A 54 24.46 -14.52 10.61
C ARG A 54 23.84 -13.31 11.30
N ALA A 55 22.63 -13.49 11.84
CA ALA A 55 21.92 -12.46 12.59
C ALA A 55 22.70 -12.04 13.84
N GLN A 56 23.07 -10.76 13.94
CA GLN A 56 23.58 -10.14 15.16
C GLN A 56 22.42 -9.56 15.99
N ARG A 57 22.56 -9.51 17.32
CA ARG A 57 21.58 -8.80 18.17
C ARG A 57 21.66 -7.31 17.85
N HIS A 58 20.58 -6.77 17.30
CA HIS A 58 20.50 -5.35 17.00
C HIS A 58 20.26 -4.52 18.26
N THR A 59 20.90 -3.36 18.35
CA THR A 59 20.60 -2.34 19.38
C THR A 59 19.29 -1.62 19.04
N SER A 60 18.68 -0.93 20.00
CA SER A 60 17.49 -0.09 19.78
C SER A 60 17.69 0.90 18.63
N ASP A 61 18.88 1.49 18.52
CA ASP A 61 19.22 2.45 17.47
C ASP A 61 19.15 1.85 16.07
N GLN A 62 19.54 0.59 15.91
CA GLN A 62 19.48 -0.12 14.64
C GLN A 62 18.05 -0.51 14.25
N GLN A 63 17.16 -0.71 15.22
CA GLN A 63 15.75 -1.02 14.96
C GLN A 63 15.03 0.16 14.30
N HIS A 64 15.32 1.39 14.71
CA HIS A 64 14.73 2.57 14.08
C HIS A 64 15.14 2.71 12.60
N VAL A 65 16.42 2.43 12.31
CA VAL A 65 16.92 2.41 10.94
C VAL A 65 16.24 1.32 10.13
N LEU A 66 16.11 0.11 10.68
CA LEU A 66 15.41 -0.99 10.03
C LEU A 66 13.96 -0.61 9.67
N HIS A 67 13.19 -0.08 10.61
CA HIS A 67 11.81 0.33 10.35
C HIS A 67 11.71 1.48 9.34
N GLY A 68 12.65 2.44 9.37
CA GLY A 68 12.74 3.48 8.35
C GLY A 68 12.98 2.91 6.95
N LEU A 69 13.89 1.95 6.82
CA LEU A 69 14.14 1.24 5.56
C LEU A 69 12.93 0.41 5.11
N LEU A 70 12.26 -0.28 6.03
CA LEU A 70 11.03 -1.02 5.73
C LEU A 70 9.93 -0.09 5.23
N LEU A 71 9.78 1.11 5.80
CA LEU A 71 8.83 2.11 5.29
C LEU A 71 9.18 2.56 3.87
N ILE A 72 10.46 2.83 3.59
CA ILE A 72 10.92 3.18 2.24
C ILE A 72 10.61 2.06 1.25
N ALA A 73 10.91 0.82 1.60
CA ALA A 73 10.63 -0.36 0.78
C ALA A 73 9.12 -0.54 0.55
N THR A 74 8.31 -0.41 1.61
CA THR A 74 6.85 -0.55 1.52
C THR A 74 6.23 0.50 0.61
N TRP A 75 6.67 1.76 0.73
CA TRP A 75 6.18 2.81 -0.14
C TRP A 75 6.66 2.62 -1.59
N GLY A 76 7.90 2.20 -1.81
CA GLY A 76 8.42 1.90 -3.15
C GLY A 76 7.66 0.77 -3.84
N ALA A 77 7.38 -0.31 -3.11
CA ALA A 77 6.56 -1.43 -3.59
C ALA A 77 5.12 -0.99 -3.92
N PHE A 78 4.54 -0.10 -3.10
CA PHE A 78 3.23 0.48 -3.38
C PHE A 78 3.25 1.30 -4.67
N GLU A 79 4.23 2.18 -4.87
CA GLU A 79 4.34 2.99 -6.08
C GLU A 79 4.45 2.13 -7.34
N ALA A 80 5.28 1.08 -7.32
CA ALA A 80 5.40 0.15 -8.44
C ALA A 80 4.07 -0.60 -8.71
N SER A 81 3.43 -1.11 -7.66
CA SER A 81 2.15 -1.82 -7.80
C SER A 81 1.03 -0.89 -8.28
N PHE A 82 1.07 0.39 -7.88
CA PHE A 82 0.15 1.42 -8.34
C PHE A 82 0.29 1.71 -9.84
N ASP A 83 1.53 1.79 -10.33
CA ASP A 83 1.79 1.94 -11.77
C ASP A 83 1.20 0.74 -12.54
N ASP A 84 1.47 -0.48 -12.08
CA ASP A 84 0.93 -1.72 -12.68
C ASP A 84 -0.60 -1.78 -12.61
N TYR A 85 -1.20 -1.34 -11.51
CA TYR A 85 -2.65 -1.23 -11.37
C TYR A 85 -3.25 -0.29 -12.42
N CYS A 86 -2.69 0.92 -12.57
CA CYS A 86 -3.19 1.88 -13.54
C CYS A 86 -3.05 1.37 -14.99
N ILE A 87 -1.94 0.71 -15.31
CA ILE A 87 -1.74 0.08 -16.62
C ILE A 87 -2.76 -1.05 -16.81
N GLY A 88 -3.00 -1.87 -15.78
CA GLY A 88 -4.01 -2.94 -15.82
C GLY A 88 -5.42 -2.39 -16.07
N VAL A 89 -5.80 -1.27 -15.46
CA VAL A 89 -7.08 -0.59 -15.71
C VAL A 89 -7.18 -0.12 -17.16
N LEU A 90 -6.11 0.50 -17.69
CA LEU A 90 -6.08 0.98 -19.08
C LEU A 90 -6.16 -0.17 -20.10
N ARG A 91 -5.48 -1.30 -19.84
CA ARG A 91 -5.54 -2.48 -20.71
C ARG A 91 -6.92 -3.12 -20.78
N ALA A 92 -7.78 -2.87 -19.78
CA ALA A 92 -9.16 -3.35 -19.79
C ALA A 92 -10.09 -2.48 -20.68
N ASP A 93 -9.65 -1.29 -21.11
CA ASP A 93 -10.40 -0.42 -22.00
C ASP A 93 -10.03 -0.71 -23.47
N PRO A 94 -10.95 -1.24 -24.31
CA PRO A 94 -10.67 -1.55 -25.71
C PRO A 94 -10.39 -0.31 -26.56
N ALA A 95 -10.73 0.90 -26.09
CA ALA A 95 -10.40 2.15 -26.79
C ALA A 95 -8.92 2.54 -26.66
N VAL A 96 -8.18 1.93 -25.72
CA VAL A 96 -6.77 2.23 -25.47
C VAL A 96 -5.88 1.22 -26.18
N SER A 97 -5.21 1.65 -27.26
CA SER A 97 -4.32 0.78 -28.05
C SER A 97 -2.94 0.56 -27.44
N ASP A 98 -2.46 1.49 -26.60
CA ASP A 98 -1.16 1.42 -25.91
C ASP A 98 -1.31 1.99 -24.50
N ALA A 99 -1.52 1.09 -23.53
CA ALA A 99 -1.81 1.43 -22.14
C ALA A 99 -0.61 2.10 -21.45
N GLU A 100 0.60 1.67 -21.75
CA GLU A 100 1.84 2.18 -21.18
C GLU A 100 2.12 3.62 -21.64
N SER A 101 1.97 3.89 -22.94
CA SER A 101 2.11 5.25 -23.47
C SER A 101 1.05 6.19 -22.92
N GLU A 102 -0.19 5.71 -22.80
CA GLU A 102 -1.29 6.49 -22.20
C GLU A 102 -1.04 6.77 -20.72
N TYR A 103 -0.58 5.76 -19.96
CA TYR A 103 -0.21 5.92 -18.56
C TYR A 103 0.91 6.95 -18.38
N ALA A 104 1.97 6.86 -19.19
CA ALA A 104 3.06 7.82 -19.18
C ALA A 104 2.58 9.26 -19.47
N ARG A 105 1.60 9.42 -20.36
CA ARG A 105 0.94 10.70 -20.64
C ARG A 105 0.19 11.23 -19.42
N LEU A 106 -0.58 10.38 -18.74
CA LEU A 106 -1.32 10.73 -17.53
C LEU A 106 -0.38 11.20 -16.41
N ILE A 107 0.69 10.45 -16.14
CA ILE A 107 1.67 10.79 -15.09
C ILE A 107 2.36 12.13 -15.37
N ARG A 108 2.75 12.39 -16.62
CA ARG A 108 3.36 13.68 -17.00
C ARG A 108 2.40 14.85 -16.77
N LYS A 109 1.11 14.66 -17.04
CA LYS A 109 0.07 15.67 -16.84
C LYS A 109 -0.16 15.95 -15.35
N THR A 110 -0.27 14.91 -14.52
CA THR A 110 -0.63 15.05 -13.10
C THR A 110 0.53 15.54 -12.22
N ARG A 111 1.79 15.36 -12.64
CA ARG A 111 2.98 15.78 -11.88
C ARG A 111 3.01 17.27 -11.50
N ARG A 112 2.30 18.12 -12.25
CA ARG A 112 2.28 19.58 -12.03
C ARG A 112 1.27 20.04 -10.98
N GLU A 113 0.37 19.18 -10.54
CA GLU A 113 -0.74 19.60 -9.71
C GLU A 113 -0.51 19.29 -8.22
N LYS A 114 -0.74 20.26 -7.32
CA LYS A 114 -0.69 20.04 -5.85
C LYS A 114 -1.90 19.25 -5.35
N ALA A 115 -1.73 18.02 -4.88
CA ALA A 115 -2.81 17.20 -4.28
C ALA A 115 -2.40 16.69 -2.90
N PRO A 116 -3.39 16.41 -2.03
CA PRO A 116 -3.16 15.71 -0.76
C PRO A 116 -2.36 14.42 -0.93
N ILE A 117 -2.65 13.68 -2.02
CA ILE A 117 -1.97 12.47 -2.47
C ILE A 117 -1.95 12.47 -4.02
N LYS A 118 -0.78 12.29 -4.63
CA LYS A 118 -0.62 12.31 -6.11
C LYS A 118 -1.42 11.22 -6.85
N PHE A 119 -1.71 10.11 -6.18
CA PHE A 119 -2.36 8.93 -6.75
C PHE A 119 -3.81 9.19 -7.20
N GLU A 120 -4.64 9.84 -6.38
CA GLU A 120 -6.04 10.15 -6.73
C GLU A 120 -6.17 10.99 -8.01
N LYS A 121 -5.16 11.81 -8.33
CA LYS A 121 -5.16 12.57 -9.60
C LYS A 121 -4.92 11.71 -10.82
N VAL A 122 -4.10 10.68 -10.68
CA VAL A 122 -3.84 9.70 -11.74
C VAL A 122 -5.08 8.82 -11.92
N LEU A 123 -5.79 8.51 -10.83
CA LEU A 123 -7.00 7.70 -10.86
C LEU A 123 -8.22 8.41 -11.44
N ARG A 124 -8.30 9.75 -11.35
CA ARG A 124 -9.46 10.50 -11.83
C ARG A 124 -9.75 10.34 -13.32
N PRO A 125 -8.77 10.50 -14.24
CA PRO A 125 -8.97 10.20 -15.66
C PRO A 125 -9.41 8.76 -15.91
N LEU A 126 -9.06 7.83 -15.03
CA LEU A 126 -9.44 6.41 -15.09
C LEU A 126 -10.81 6.14 -14.44
N GLN A 127 -11.48 7.15 -13.88
CA GLN A 127 -12.72 7.02 -13.11
C GLN A 127 -12.57 5.99 -11.98
N ARG A 128 -11.43 6.03 -11.29
CA ARG A 128 -11.11 5.20 -10.11
C ARG A 128 -10.72 6.03 -8.89
N ASP A 129 -10.83 7.36 -8.99
CA ASP A 129 -10.65 8.22 -7.82
C ASP A 129 -11.87 8.14 -6.90
N GLY A 130 -11.72 8.67 -5.69
CA GLY A 130 -12.81 8.71 -4.73
C GLY A 130 -12.39 9.29 -3.40
N GLU A 131 -13.35 9.40 -2.49
CA GLU A 131 -13.09 9.88 -1.15
C GLU A 131 -12.14 8.95 -0.38
N ILE A 132 -11.23 9.56 0.39
CA ILE A 132 -10.36 8.88 1.35
C ILE A 132 -10.71 9.45 2.72
N PRO A 133 -11.16 8.61 3.68
CA PRO A 133 -11.43 9.05 5.04
C PRO A 133 -10.25 9.80 5.66
N GLU A 134 -10.55 10.82 6.46
CA GLU A 134 -9.54 11.74 6.99
C GLU A 134 -8.45 11.03 7.80
N GLY A 135 -8.81 10.01 8.58
CA GLY A 135 -7.88 9.20 9.37
C GLY A 135 -6.81 8.53 8.51
N LEU A 136 -7.26 7.79 7.50
CA LEU A 136 -6.42 7.13 6.50
C LEU A 136 -5.59 8.13 5.69
N LEU A 137 -6.21 9.22 5.20
CA LEU A 137 -5.53 10.27 4.44
C LEU A 137 -4.38 10.92 5.25
N THR A 138 -4.64 11.21 6.53
CA THR A 138 -3.64 11.77 7.45
C THR A 138 -2.49 10.79 7.66
N ALA A 139 -2.79 9.50 7.84
CA ALA A 139 -1.78 8.47 7.99
C ALA A 139 -0.92 8.29 6.73
N LEU A 140 -1.51 8.29 5.53
CA LEU A 140 -0.80 8.23 4.25
C LEU A 140 0.11 9.43 4.03
N LYS A 141 -0.37 10.65 4.31
CA LYS A 141 0.45 11.86 4.26
C LYS A 141 1.65 11.78 5.21
N SER A 142 1.41 11.33 6.44
CA SER A 142 2.45 11.17 7.45
C SER A 142 3.49 10.13 7.04
N ALA A 143 3.04 9.00 6.48
CA ALA A 143 3.91 7.96 5.94
C ALA A 143 4.80 8.51 4.81
N ASN A 144 4.24 9.27 3.88
CA ASN A 144 4.98 9.89 2.78
C ASN A 144 6.05 10.88 3.27
N GLN A 145 5.69 11.80 4.17
CA GLN A 145 6.65 12.78 4.70
C GLN A 145 7.77 12.09 5.48
N THR A 146 7.41 11.10 6.30
CA THR A 146 8.39 10.36 7.10
C THR A 146 9.33 9.54 6.20
N ARG A 147 8.80 8.87 5.16
CA ARG A 147 9.59 8.17 4.14
C ARG A 147 10.61 9.11 3.49
N ASN A 148 10.18 10.31 3.09
CA ASN A 148 11.06 11.29 2.44
C ASN A 148 12.23 11.69 3.35
N ILE A 149 11.97 11.94 4.64
CA ILE A 149 13.02 12.27 5.61
C ILE A 149 13.97 11.09 5.87
N TRP A 150 13.47 9.86 5.92
CA TRP A 150 14.35 8.69 6.01
C TRP A 150 15.20 8.50 4.75
N ALA A 151 14.63 8.72 3.57
CA ALA A 151 15.32 8.56 2.28
C ALA A 151 16.39 9.63 2.03
N HIS A 152 16.12 10.88 2.39
CA HIS A 152 16.98 12.02 2.04
C HIS A 152 17.82 12.54 3.21
N ASN A 153 17.30 12.50 4.42
CA ASN A 153 17.93 13.13 5.60
C ASN A 153 18.27 12.13 6.71
N ARG A 154 18.34 10.83 6.40
CA ARG A 154 18.69 9.76 7.36
C ARG A 154 17.83 9.76 8.63
N GLY A 155 16.58 10.19 8.50
CA GLY A 155 15.62 10.29 9.60
C GLY A 155 15.70 11.59 10.41
N VAL A 156 16.48 12.60 9.99
CA VAL A 156 16.57 13.90 10.68
C VAL A 156 15.56 14.89 10.09
N ALA A 157 14.69 15.44 10.94
CA ALA A 157 13.67 16.41 10.57
C ALA A 157 14.31 17.72 10.06
N ASP A 158 13.92 18.15 8.86
CA ASP A 158 14.26 19.46 8.31
C ASP A 158 13.08 20.44 8.44
N ALA A 159 13.29 21.69 8.02
CA ALA A 159 12.26 22.72 8.09
C ALA A 159 11.01 22.37 7.25
N GLU A 160 11.20 21.77 6.07
CA GLU A 160 10.11 21.39 5.17
C GLU A 160 9.23 20.28 5.76
N PHE A 161 9.84 19.30 6.43
CA PHE A 161 9.12 18.25 7.14
C PHE A 161 8.34 18.79 8.33
N VAL A 162 8.96 19.63 9.17
CA VAL A 162 8.28 20.23 10.33
C VAL A 162 7.10 21.10 9.89
N GLU A 163 7.22 21.82 8.78
CA GLU A 163 6.12 22.60 8.20
C GLU A 163 4.99 21.68 7.70
N ARG A 164 5.32 20.66 6.90
CA ARG A 164 4.32 19.80 6.23
C ARG A 164 3.71 18.72 7.12
N ALA A 165 4.39 18.36 8.20
CA ALA A 165 3.99 17.32 9.13
C ALA A 165 3.97 17.85 10.57
N SER A 166 3.54 19.10 10.75
CA SER A 166 3.48 19.79 12.04
C SER A 166 2.66 19.03 13.10
N HIS A 167 1.65 18.28 12.67
CA HIS A 167 0.84 17.42 13.54
C HIS A 167 1.61 16.24 14.15
N LEU A 168 2.83 15.94 13.67
CA LEU A 168 3.71 14.93 14.26
C LEU A 168 4.54 15.46 15.44
N GLY A 169 4.57 16.78 15.66
CA GLY A 169 5.18 17.39 16.85
C GLY A 169 6.71 17.38 16.89
N HIS A 170 7.39 17.19 15.76
CA HIS A 170 8.85 17.21 15.68
C HIS A 170 9.43 18.63 15.53
N THR A 171 10.69 18.78 15.91
CA THR A 171 11.48 20.02 15.76
C THR A 171 12.61 19.85 14.74
N VAL A 172 13.09 20.95 14.15
CA VAL A 172 14.17 20.91 13.15
C VAL A 172 15.46 20.39 13.80
N GLY A 173 16.12 19.42 13.16
CA GLY A 173 17.31 18.75 13.66
C GLY A 173 17.03 17.53 14.54
N GLU A 174 15.77 17.31 14.94
CA GLU A 174 15.36 16.14 15.71
C GLU A 174 15.40 14.87 14.84
N ARG A 175 15.84 13.75 15.43
CA ARG A 175 15.72 12.45 14.76
C ARG A 175 14.30 11.93 14.91
N VAL A 176 13.62 11.71 13.79
CA VAL A 176 12.32 11.04 13.71
C VAL A 176 12.48 9.57 14.07
N ILE A 177 12.01 9.20 15.26
CA ILE A 177 12.10 7.84 15.77
C ILE A 177 11.01 6.98 15.13
N MET A 178 11.42 6.02 14.30
CA MET A 178 10.52 5.03 13.70
C MET A 178 10.51 3.76 14.55
N ASP A 179 9.57 3.64 15.47
CA ASP A 179 9.36 2.39 16.20
C ASP A 179 8.48 1.40 15.41
N SER A 180 8.35 0.17 15.92
CA SER A 180 7.55 -0.87 15.29
C SER A 180 6.07 -0.48 15.19
N ARG A 181 5.54 0.25 16.18
CA ARG A 181 4.13 0.67 16.21
C ARG A 181 3.83 1.68 15.11
N LEU A 182 4.69 2.68 14.95
CA LEU A 182 4.57 3.72 13.94
C LEU A 182 4.73 3.14 12.53
N TYR A 183 5.74 2.28 12.33
CA TYR A 183 5.90 1.55 11.07
C TYR A 183 4.66 0.73 10.73
N THR A 184 4.18 -0.08 11.67
CA THR A 184 3.00 -0.93 11.47
C THR A 184 1.77 -0.11 11.11
N ARG A 185 1.56 1.03 11.78
CA ARG A 185 0.49 1.96 11.43
C ARG A 185 0.62 2.48 10.00
N TYR A 186 1.81 2.90 9.57
CA TYR A 186 2.01 3.38 8.19
C TYR A 186 1.87 2.26 7.16
N ALA A 187 2.40 1.07 7.42
CA ALA A 187 2.24 -0.09 6.55
C ALA A 187 0.75 -0.45 6.37
N PHE A 188 -0.03 -0.48 7.46
CA PHE A 188 -1.48 -0.68 7.36
C PHE A 188 -2.20 0.44 6.63
N ALA A 189 -1.79 1.70 6.77
CA ALA A 189 -2.40 2.79 6.00
C ALA A 189 -2.19 2.58 4.49
N ILE A 190 -0.96 2.26 4.08
CA ILE A 190 -0.64 2.01 2.67
C ILE A 190 -1.38 0.77 2.16
N GLY A 191 -1.38 -0.33 2.91
CA GLY A 191 -2.12 -1.56 2.58
C GLY A 191 -3.63 -1.34 2.48
N THR A 192 -4.23 -0.60 3.42
CA THR A 192 -5.66 -0.26 3.38
C THR A 192 -6.00 0.54 2.13
N TYR A 193 -5.15 1.49 1.76
CA TYR A 193 -5.34 2.26 0.54
C TYR A 193 -5.26 1.38 -0.72
N ALA A 194 -4.36 0.40 -0.78
CA ALA A 194 -4.36 -0.59 -1.86
C ALA A 194 -5.68 -1.39 -1.91
N VAL A 195 -6.24 -1.78 -0.75
CA VAL A 195 -7.56 -2.43 -0.69
C VAL A 195 -8.67 -1.50 -1.21
N PHE A 196 -8.62 -0.19 -0.94
CA PHE A 196 -9.55 0.78 -1.55
C PHE A 196 -9.50 0.73 -3.07
N LEU A 197 -8.32 0.63 -3.67
CA LEU A 197 -8.16 0.57 -5.13
C LEU A 197 -8.78 -0.72 -5.70
N ILE A 198 -8.54 -1.86 -5.05
CA ILE A 198 -9.17 -3.14 -5.42
C ILE A 198 -10.69 -3.01 -5.36
N SER A 199 -11.23 -2.50 -4.26
CA SER A 199 -12.68 -2.38 -4.07
C SER A 199 -13.33 -1.47 -5.11
N ARG A 200 -12.70 -0.34 -5.43
CA ARG A 200 -13.16 0.56 -6.51
C ARG A 200 -13.12 -0.12 -7.88
N GLN A 201 -12.04 -0.84 -8.19
CA GLN A 201 -11.93 -1.57 -9.46
C GLN A 201 -13.01 -2.65 -9.58
N LEU A 202 -13.25 -3.41 -8.52
CA LEU A 202 -14.28 -4.44 -8.50
C LEU A 202 -15.69 -3.85 -8.61
N GLN A 203 -15.95 -2.74 -7.91
CA GLN A 203 -17.23 -2.03 -8.03
C GLN A 203 -17.45 -1.53 -9.46
N ALA A 204 -16.42 -1.00 -10.11
CA ALA A 204 -16.51 -0.55 -11.50
C ALA A 204 -16.70 -1.70 -12.50
N ALA A 205 -16.05 -2.86 -12.26
CA ALA A 205 -16.15 -4.02 -13.14
C ALA A 205 -17.47 -4.79 -13.00
N THR A 206 -18.04 -4.84 -11.79
CA THR A 206 -19.19 -5.71 -11.48
C THR A 206 -20.47 -4.96 -11.12
N GLY A 207 -20.38 -3.66 -10.80
CA GLY A 207 -21.48 -2.89 -10.23
C GLY A 207 -21.85 -3.27 -8.80
N ALA A 208 -21.19 -4.27 -8.22
CA ALA A 208 -21.48 -4.76 -6.87
C ALA A 208 -20.56 -4.09 -5.83
N GLU A 209 -21.14 -3.67 -4.71
CA GLU A 209 -20.38 -3.39 -3.50
C GLU A 209 -19.79 -4.71 -2.99
N ARG A 210 -18.46 -4.83 -3.02
CA ARG A 210 -17.79 -6.07 -2.61
C ARG A 210 -17.13 -5.93 -1.26
N ALA A 211 -17.24 -6.99 -0.47
CA ALA A 211 -16.62 -7.03 0.85
C ALA A 211 -15.10 -7.14 0.82
N LEU A 212 -14.55 -6.84 1.99
CA LEU A 212 -13.18 -7.06 2.40
C LEU A 212 -12.74 -8.52 2.32
N PRO A 213 -11.47 -8.79 1.94
CA PRO A 213 -10.75 -9.96 2.41
C PRO A 213 -10.64 -9.87 3.94
N THR A 214 -11.35 -10.73 4.67
CA THR A 214 -11.44 -10.69 6.14
C THR A 214 -10.07 -10.76 6.81
N SER A 215 -9.16 -11.55 6.25
CA SER A 215 -7.79 -11.76 6.76
C SER A 215 -6.95 -10.48 6.84
N VAL A 216 -7.18 -9.51 5.96
CA VAL A 216 -6.37 -8.28 5.87
C VAL A 216 -6.80 -7.24 6.91
N MET A 217 -8.04 -7.31 7.39
CA MET A 217 -8.66 -6.20 8.13
C MET A 217 -8.90 -6.44 9.62
N ASP A 218 -8.86 -7.69 10.10
CA ASP A 218 -9.20 -8.02 11.50
C ASP A 218 -8.35 -7.27 12.54
N LYS A 219 -7.09 -6.93 12.19
CA LYS A 219 -6.17 -6.18 13.07
C LYS A 219 -5.82 -4.80 12.52
N ASN A 220 -6.48 -4.37 11.46
CA ASN A 220 -6.12 -3.15 10.76
C ASN A 220 -6.72 -1.92 11.48
N PRO A 221 -5.89 -0.96 11.95
CA PRO A 221 -6.39 0.22 12.64
C PRO A 221 -7.26 1.13 11.77
N PHE A 222 -7.30 0.93 10.45
CA PHE A 222 -8.12 1.66 9.49
C PHE A 222 -9.34 0.87 9.01
N ARG A 223 -9.75 -0.20 9.72
CA ARG A 223 -10.98 -0.95 9.40
C ARG A 223 -12.23 -0.07 9.41
N ALA A 224 -12.36 0.81 10.40
CA ALA A 224 -13.48 1.74 10.48
C ALA A 224 -13.53 2.69 9.28
N ASP A 225 -12.37 3.23 8.87
CA ASP A 225 -12.23 4.09 7.68
C ASP A 225 -12.64 3.34 6.41
N TYR A 226 -12.26 2.08 6.25
CA TYR A 226 -12.72 1.29 5.12
C TYR A 226 -14.25 1.13 5.12
N ILE A 227 -14.81 0.73 6.26
CA ILE A 227 -16.25 0.48 6.40
C ILE A 227 -17.07 1.75 6.17
N SER A 228 -16.56 2.92 6.53
CA SER A 228 -17.28 4.17 6.28
C SER A 228 -17.46 4.48 4.79
N VAL A 229 -16.66 3.88 3.91
CA VAL A 229 -16.74 4.08 2.45
C VAL A 229 -17.46 2.93 1.74
N PHE A 230 -17.20 1.68 2.14
CA PHE A 230 -17.70 0.51 1.42
C PHE A 230 -18.70 -0.36 2.21
N GLY A 231 -19.08 0.05 3.42
CA GLY A 231 -19.96 -0.70 4.32
C GLY A 231 -19.27 -1.89 5.02
N ASP A 232 -20.00 -2.52 5.95
CA ASP A 232 -19.58 -3.73 6.69
C ASP A 232 -20.36 -4.95 6.20
N ASN A 233 -20.27 -5.25 4.91
CA ASN A 233 -20.97 -6.38 4.29
C ASN A 233 -20.01 -7.57 4.19
N PRO A 234 -19.83 -8.45 5.18
CA PRO A 234 -18.92 -9.60 5.05
C PRO A 234 -19.34 -10.47 3.85
N VAL A 235 -18.39 -10.95 3.02
CA VAL A 235 -18.74 -11.95 2.00
C VAL A 235 -19.17 -13.21 2.74
N SER A 236 -20.46 -13.48 2.78
CA SER A 236 -21.02 -14.68 3.42
C SER A 236 -20.83 -15.95 2.58
N SER A 237 -20.15 -15.88 1.42
CA SER A 237 -19.85 -17.05 0.59
C SER A 237 -18.55 -16.92 -0.21
N PRO A 238 -17.72 -17.97 -0.27
CA PRO A 238 -16.54 -17.99 -1.14
C PRO A 238 -16.97 -17.75 -2.58
N ILE A 239 -16.17 -16.97 -3.29
CA ILE A 239 -16.37 -16.52 -4.66
C ILE A 239 -16.76 -17.69 -5.57
N SER A 240 -18.05 -17.82 -5.89
CA SER A 240 -18.47 -18.63 -7.05
C SER A 240 -18.30 -17.74 -8.28
N ALA A 241 -17.13 -17.84 -8.92
CA ALA A 241 -16.65 -16.98 -10.00
C ALA A 241 -17.37 -17.21 -11.35
N ALA A 242 -18.68 -17.43 -11.36
CA ALA A 242 -19.46 -17.41 -12.58
C ALA A 242 -19.81 -15.95 -12.91
N MET A 243 -18.85 -15.20 -13.46
CA MET A 243 -19.19 -13.97 -14.20
C MET A 243 -20.08 -14.39 -15.38
N PRO A 244 -21.31 -13.88 -15.50
CA PRO A 244 -22.06 -14.07 -16.73
C PRO A 244 -21.26 -13.40 -17.85
N LEU A 245 -20.76 -14.20 -18.79
CA LEU A 245 -20.24 -13.69 -20.06
C LEU A 245 -21.31 -12.75 -20.60
N ARG A 246 -20.98 -11.46 -20.77
CA ARG A 246 -21.83 -10.54 -21.53
C ARG A 246 -22.02 -11.20 -22.89
N GLN A 247 -23.23 -11.67 -23.17
CA GLN A 247 -23.60 -12.04 -24.53
C GLN A 247 -23.60 -10.74 -25.32
N GLU A 248 -22.59 -10.58 -26.18
CA GLU A 248 -22.55 -9.52 -27.17
C GLU A 248 -23.71 -9.73 -28.13
N ASN A 249 -24.57 -8.70 -28.27
CA ASN A 249 -25.58 -8.59 -29.32
C ASN A 249 -25.00 -7.82 -30.50
#